data_AF-A0A1B9E0I2-F1
#
_entry.id   AF-A0A1B9E0I2-F1
#
_cell.length_a   1.000
_cell.length_b   1.000
_cell.length_c   1.000
_cell.angle_alpha   90.00
_cell.angle_beta   90.00
_cell.angle_gamma   90.00
#
_symmetry.space_group_name_H-M   'P 1'
#
loop_
_entity.id
_entity.type
_entity.pdbx_description
1 polymer ?
#
loop_
_entity_poly.entity_id
_entity_poly.type
_entity_poly.pdbx_seq_one_letter_code
_entity_poly.pdbx_strand_id
1 'polypeptide(L)'
;MKYYTFLVVSFFICFSPIVFAQTNFNKVDANGNKHGIWKGVYQESKRPRYEGNFTHGKEVGMFKFFDDTKANTVIATRNFDDKGNAAYTIFYDQANNKVSEGKVVHKLFEGEWKYYHQASKTVMTLENYKNGKLEGLRSVYYSDGKIAEETNYNNNLKNGISKIYSQKGIVLEEVYYSNNQYNGLAIFRDAQGNIASTGKFINNKKEGIWSFFENGKKVKEINMSFPQTKSN
;
A
#
# COMPACT_ATOMS: atom_id res chain seq x y z
N MET A 1 31.68 91.82 24.16
CA MET A 1 32.15 90.85 23.14
C MET A 1 31.28 89.59 23.31
N LYS A 2 30.36 89.32 22.38
CA LYS A 2 29.47 88.14 22.46
C LYS A 2 30.18 86.96 21.80
N TYR A 3 30.43 85.89 22.54
CA TYR A 3 30.98 84.64 22.02
C TYR A 3 29.84 83.70 21.63
N TYR A 4 29.81 83.24 20.38
CA TYR A 4 28.98 82.15 19.89
C TYR A 4 29.85 81.27 19.00
N THR A 5 30.04 79.99 19.37
CA THR A 5 30.44 78.93 18.42
C THR A 5 30.23 77.56 19.05
N PHE A 6 29.10 76.92 18.70
CA PHE A 6 28.96 75.76 17.79
C PHE A 6 29.22 74.39 18.46
N LEU A 7 28.11 73.74 18.84
CA LEU A 7 28.05 72.34 19.24
C LEU A 7 27.97 71.49 17.96
N VAL A 8 29.03 70.75 17.64
CA VAL A 8 29.01 69.77 16.54
C VAL A 8 28.40 68.47 17.08
N VAL A 9 27.15 68.20 16.72
CA VAL A 9 26.51 66.89 16.98
C VAL A 9 26.93 65.92 15.89
N SER A 10 27.86 65.03 16.20
CA SER A 10 28.27 63.97 15.28
C SER A 10 27.24 62.84 15.32
N PHE A 11 26.45 62.69 14.26
CA PHE A 11 25.47 61.61 14.11
C PHE A 11 26.22 60.31 13.77
N PHE A 12 26.37 59.40 14.74
CA PHE A 12 26.84 58.05 14.48
C PHE A 12 25.73 57.24 13.80
N ILE A 13 25.86 57.00 12.49
CA ILE A 13 24.99 56.09 11.76
C ILE A 13 25.42 54.66 12.11
N CYS A 14 24.71 54.00 13.02
CA CYS A 14 24.86 52.58 13.29
C CYS A 14 24.37 51.78 12.07
N PHE A 15 25.30 51.33 11.23
CA PHE A 15 25.01 50.34 10.19
C PHE A 15 24.94 48.95 10.85
N SER A 16 23.75 48.48 11.19
CA SER A 16 23.55 47.08 11.59
C SER A 16 23.58 46.21 10.34
N PRO A 17 24.57 45.30 10.16
CA PRO A 17 24.53 44.37 9.06
C PRO A 17 23.33 43.43 9.24
N ILE A 18 22.45 43.39 8.25
CA ILE A 18 21.38 42.40 8.17
C ILE A 18 22.05 41.04 7.98
N VAL A 19 22.16 40.27 9.06
CA VAL A 19 22.61 38.88 9.00
C VAL A 19 21.44 38.09 8.43
N PHE A 20 21.52 37.72 7.15
CA PHE A 20 20.61 36.74 6.58
C PHE A 20 20.86 35.40 7.28
N ALA A 21 19.89 34.95 8.09
CA ALA A 21 19.94 33.62 8.69
C ALA A 21 19.95 32.58 7.57
N GLN A 22 21.11 31.99 7.28
CA GLN A 22 21.21 30.86 6.38
C GLN A 22 20.41 29.71 6.98
N THR A 23 19.38 29.26 6.29
CA THR A 23 18.60 28.11 6.74
C THR A 23 19.50 26.87 6.77
N ASN A 24 19.43 26.09 7.87
CA ASN A 24 20.21 24.85 8.04
C ASN A 24 19.69 23.66 7.22
N PHE A 25 18.82 23.91 6.23
CA PHE A 25 18.19 22.91 5.38
C PHE A 25 18.12 23.40 3.94
N ASN A 26 17.84 22.49 3.00
CA ASN A 26 17.79 22.72 1.54
C ASN A 26 19.12 23.20 0.96
N LYS A 27 20.24 22.64 1.45
CA LYS A 27 21.58 22.94 0.96
C LYS A 27 22.01 21.97 -0.15
N VAL A 28 22.92 22.43 -0.99
CA VAL A 28 23.56 21.62 -2.03
C VAL A 28 25.03 21.39 -1.70
N ASP A 29 25.59 20.29 -2.21
CA ASP A 29 27.04 20.03 -2.19
C ASP A 29 27.79 20.84 -3.25
N ALA A 30 29.11 20.67 -3.32
CA ALA A 30 29.98 21.34 -4.28
C ALA A 30 29.61 21.09 -5.76
N ASN A 31 28.89 20.01 -6.04
CA ASN A 31 28.43 19.65 -7.39
C ASN A 31 27.00 20.14 -7.66
N GLY A 32 26.39 20.89 -6.74
CA GLY A 32 25.01 21.37 -6.86
C GLY A 32 23.94 20.32 -6.53
N ASN A 33 24.32 19.14 -6.01
CA ASN A 33 23.35 18.11 -5.64
C ASN A 33 22.82 18.33 -4.23
N LYS A 34 21.58 17.89 -3.95
CA LYS A 34 20.98 17.97 -2.61
C LYS A 34 21.86 17.31 -1.55
N HIS A 35 22.16 18.01 -0.47
CA HIS A 35 22.96 17.49 0.63
C HIS A 35 22.45 17.98 2.00
N GLY A 36 22.41 17.08 2.99
CA GLY A 36 21.91 17.34 4.34
C GLY A 36 20.39 17.31 4.43
N ILE A 37 19.84 18.01 5.41
CA ILE A 37 18.39 18.06 5.65
C ILE A 37 17.70 18.84 4.54
N TRP A 38 16.64 18.26 3.99
CA TRP A 38 15.75 18.90 3.03
C TRP A 38 14.32 18.88 3.54
N LYS A 39 13.64 20.01 3.33
CA LYS A 39 12.24 20.23 3.68
C LYS A 39 11.51 20.78 2.45
N GLY A 40 10.45 20.08 2.05
CA GLY A 40 9.54 20.53 1.02
C GLY A 40 8.23 21.02 1.61
N VAL A 41 7.56 21.92 0.89
CA VAL A 41 6.23 22.44 1.26
C VAL A 41 5.23 22.22 0.13
N TYR A 42 3.94 22.22 0.47
CA TYR A 42 2.85 22.31 -0.49
C TYR A 42 2.84 23.68 -1.16
N GLN A 43 2.49 23.71 -2.46
CA GLN A 43 2.60 24.94 -3.26
C GLN A 43 1.60 26.01 -2.83
N GLU A 44 0.37 25.63 -2.50
CA GLU A 44 -0.70 26.58 -2.16
C GLU A 44 -0.65 26.96 -0.68
N SER A 45 -0.77 25.96 0.20
CA SER A 45 -0.87 26.18 1.65
C SER A 45 0.45 26.58 2.32
N LYS A 46 1.58 26.34 1.64
CA LYS A 46 2.96 26.47 2.17
C LYS A 46 3.23 25.61 3.41
N ARG A 47 2.36 24.64 3.73
CA ARG A 47 2.56 23.70 4.84
C ARG A 47 3.66 22.68 4.52
N PRO A 48 4.31 22.08 5.53
CA PRO A 48 5.27 21.01 5.31
C PRO A 48 4.65 19.88 4.49
N ARG A 49 5.41 19.40 3.51
CA ARG A 49 5.03 18.26 2.65
C ARG A 49 5.90 17.06 2.93
N TYR A 50 7.20 17.30 3.13
CA TYR A 50 8.13 16.26 3.53
C TYR A 50 9.35 16.85 4.23
N GLU A 51 10.02 16.02 5.02
CA GLU A 51 11.38 16.26 5.49
C GLU A 51 12.20 14.97 5.41
N GLY A 52 13.49 15.09 5.12
CA GLY A 52 14.41 13.95 5.03
C GLY A 52 15.83 14.40 4.74
N ASN A 53 16.76 13.45 4.66
CA ASN A 53 18.17 13.73 4.38
C ASN A 53 18.55 13.30 2.97
N PHE A 54 19.40 14.11 2.32
CA PHE A 54 20.06 13.76 1.08
C PHE A 54 21.57 13.69 1.27
N THR A 55 22.21 12.77 0.56
CA THR A 55 23.66 12.68 0.42
C THR A 55 24.00 12.59 -1.06
N HIS A 56 24.65 13.63 -1.60
CA HIS A 56 25.01 13.74 -3.02
C HIS A 56 23.82 13.50 -3.97
N GLY A 57 22.68 14.11 -3.66
CA GLY A 57 21.46 14.01 -4.45
C GLY A 57 20.61 12.76 -4.20
N LYS A 58 21.10 11.79 -3.40
CA LYS A 58 20.38 10.56 -3.07
C LYS A 58 19.68 10.67 -1.73
N GLU A 59 18.44 10.21 -1.65
CA GLU A 59 17.72 10.05 -0.39
C GLU A 59 18.44 9.07 0.53
N VAL A 60 18.65 9.45 1.79
CA VAL A 60 19.25 8.60 2.82
C VAL A 60 18.48 8.66 4.13
N GLY A 61 18.40 7.52 4.82
CA GLY A 61 17.70 7.38 6.08
C GLY A 61 16.20 7.63 5.96
N MET A 62 15.61 8.16 7.04
CA MET A 62 14.17 8.32 7.13
C MET A 62 13.67 9.65 6.55
N PHE A 63 12.74 9.54 5.62
CA PHE A 63 11.86 10.61 5.19
C PHE A 63 10.51 10.52 5.89
N LYS A 64 9.96 11.67 6.27
CA LYS A 64 8.58 11.84 6.72
C LYS A 64 7.80 12.64 5.69
N PHE A 65 6.57 12.24 5.45
CA PHE A 65 5.64 12.93 4.57
C PHE A 65 4.42 13.35 5.38
N PHE A 66 3.97 14.57 5.18
CA PHE A 66 2.90 15.19 5.96
C PHE A 66 1.66 15.41 5.08
N ASP A 67 0.48 15.42 5.68
CA ASP A 67 -0.75 15.83 4.98
C ASP A 67 -0.81 17.35 4.74
N ASP A 68 -1.72 17.80 3.87
CA ASP A 68 -1.95 19.23 3.64
C ASP A 68 -3.11 19.78 4.48
N THR A 69 -3.19 19.37 5.75
CA THR A 69 -4.16 19.93 6.69
C THR A 69 -3.45 20.82 7.70
N LYS A 70 -4.23 21.58 8.49
CA LYS A 70 -3.65 22.33 9.61
C LYS A 70 -3.06 21.41 10.69
N ALA A 71 -3.46 20.15 10.74
CA ALA A 71 -2.94 19.18 11.69
C ALA A 71 -1.51 18.73 11.31
N ASN A 72 -1.14 18.78 10.03
CA ASN A 72 0.21 18.47 9.54
C ASN A 72 0.69 17.10 10.06
N THR A 73 -0.18 16.09 9.93
CA THR A 73 0.05 14.74 10.45
C THR A 73 1.00 13.99 9.54
N VAL A 74 1.81 13.07 10.09
CA VAL A 74 2.66 12.20 9.28
C VAL A 74 1.79 11.13 8.63
N ILE A 75 1.70 11.15 7.30
CA ILE A 75 0.90 10.20 6.52
C ILE A 75 1.74 9.08 5.91
N ALA A 76 3.07 9.27 5.83
CA ALA A 76 3.97 8.22 5.42
C ALA A 76 5.39 8.43 5.96
N THR A 77 6.09 7.32 6.15
CA THR A 77 7.54 7.30 6.36
C THR A 77 8.21 6.43 5.30
N ARG A 78 9.38 6.83 4.83
CA ARG A 78 10.22 6.01 3.95
C ARG A 78 11.62 5.94 4.53
N ASN A 79 12.07 4.75 4.89
CA ASN A 79 13.44 4.53 5.33
C ASN A 79 14.27 3.97 4.17
N PHE A 80 15.12 4.81 3.59
CA PHE A 80 15.94 4.48 2.42
C PHE A 80 17.15 3.64 2.83
N ASP A 81 17.52 2.67 1.99
CA ASP A 81 18.79 1.95 2.10
C ASP A 81 19.98 2.85 1.75
N ASP A 82 21.20 2.42 2.11
CA ASP A 82 22.43 3.19 1.87
C ASP A 82 22.69 3.47 0.37
N LYS A 83 22.04 2.71 -0.51
CA LYS A 83 22.16 2.87 -1.97
C LYS A 83 21.16 3.89 -2.53
N GLY A 84 20.13 4.26 -1.77
CA GLY A 84 19.04 5.15 -2.16
C GLY A 84 18.04 4.53 -3.16
N ASN A 85 18.13 3.22 -3.40
CA ASN A 85 17.37 2.55 -4.47
C ASN A 85 16.17 1.77 -3.93
N ALA A 86 16.20 1.43 -2.65
CA ALA A 86 15.09 0.83 -1.95
C ALA A 86 14.71 1.64 -0.72
N ALA A 87 13.43 1.60 -0.36
CA ALA A 87 12.95 2.14 0.90
C ALA A 87 11.92 1.21 1.53
N TYR A 88 11.96 1.07 2.84
CA TYR A 88 10.83 0.52 3.59
C TYR A 88 9.82 1.64 3.83
N THR A 89 8.60 1.46 3.33
CA THR A 89 7.54 2.47 3.38
C THR A 89 6.47 2.04 4.36
N ILE A 90 6.00 2.98 5.18
CA ILE A 90 4.83 2.81 6.06
C ILE A 90 3.88 3.96 5.76
N PHE A 91 2.60 3.65 5.59
CA PHE A 91 1.51 4.61 5.48
C PHE A 91 0.70 4.64 6.77
N TYR A 92 0.21 5.82 7.14
CA TYR A 92 -0.56 6.04 8.36
C TYR A 92 -1.90 6.69 8.03
N ASP A 93 -2.89 6.45 8.89
CA ASP A 93 -4.12 7.23 8.91
C ASP A 93 -3.93 8.54 9.69
N GLN A 94 -4.99 9.35 9.74
CA GLN A 94 -4.98 10.64 10.44
C GLN A 94 -4.83 10.53 11.97
N ALA A 95 -5.10 9.36 12.53
CA ALA A 95 -4.92 9.04 13.95
C ALA A 95 -3.56 8.37 14.21
N ASN A 96 -2.65 8.38 13.23
CA ASN A 96 -1.30 7.79 13.31
C ASN A 96 -1.30 6.26 13.47
N ASN A 97 -2.38 5.57 13.10
CA ASN A 97 -2.38 4.11 12.99
C ASN A 97 -1.75 3.69 11.65
N LYS A 98 -1.00 2.60 11.65
CA LYS A 98 -0.46 2.03 10.41
C LYS A 98 -1.59 1.51 9.53
N VAL A 99 -1.60 1.92 8.27
CA VAL A 99 -2.55 1.45 7.25
C VAL A 99 -1.91 0.34 6.42
N SER A 100 -0.66 0.53 6.00
CA SER A 100 0.10 -0.47 5.27
C SER A 100 1.59 -0.25 5.38
N GLU A 101 2.36 -1.31 5.14
CA GLU A 101 3.82 -1.24 5.09
C GLU A 101 4.41 -2.27 4.12
N GLY A 102 5.56 -1.94 3.54
CA GLY A 102 6.25 -2.81 2.60
C GLY A 102 7.45 -2.16 1.95
N LYS A 103 8.21 -2.96 1.17
CA LYS A 103 9.40 -2.48 0.48
C LYS A 103 9.03 -1.87 -0.87
N VAL A 104 9.72 -0.77 -1.20
CA VAL A 104 9.68 -0.11 -2.50
C VAL A 104 11.07 -0.15 -3.09
N VAL A 105 11.22 -0.63 -4.32
CA VAL A 105 12.49 -0.61 -5.07
C VAL A 105 12.26 0.13 -6.38
N HIS A 106 13.10 1.12 -6.70
CA HIS A 106 12.93 1.96 -7.90
C HIS A 106 11.50 2.53 -8.06
N LYS A 107 10.87 2.95 -6.95
CA LYS A 107 9.49 3.47 -6.88
C LYS A 107 8.39 2.43 -7.16
N LEU A 108 8.71 1.15 -7.24
CA LEU A 108 7.77 0.05 -7.42
C LEU A 108 7.68 -0.81 -6.16
N PHE A 109 6.48 -1.33 -5.84
CA PHE A 109 6.30 -2.26 -4.73
C PHE A 109 7.07 -3.55 -4.98
N GLU A 110 7.73 -4.06 -3.94
CA GLU A 110 8.58 -5.24 -4.02
C GLU A 110 8.43 -6.08 -2.74
N GLY A 111 8.36 -7.40 -2.90
CA GLY A 111 8.21 -8.35 -1.80
C GLY A 111 6.85 -8.25 -1.12
N GLU A 112 6.81 -8.64 0.15
CA GLU A 112 5.60 -8.65 0.96
C GLU A 112 5.16 -7.23 1.35
N TRP A 113 3.88 -6.95 1.12
CA TRP A 113 3.17 -5.78 1.59
C TRP A 113 2.07 -6.21 2.56
N LYS A 114 2.02 -5.50 3.68
CA LYS A 114 1.04 -5.73 4.75
C LYS A 114 0.05 -4.59 4.76
N TYR A 115 -1.22 -4.92 4.91
CA TYR A 115 -2.30 -3.97 5.12
C TYR A 115 -3.01 -4.33 6.40
N TYR A 116 -3.38 -3.35 7.20
CA TYR A 116 -3.95 -3.55 8.53
C TYR A 116 -5.44 -3.26 8.54
N HIS A 117 -6.14 -3.92 9.47
CA HIS A 117 -7.50 -3.53 9.82
C HIS A 117 -7.50 -2.11 10.40
N GLN A 118 -8.59 -1.38 10.18
CA GLN A 118 -8.71 0.01 10.61
C GLN A 118 -8.41 0.17 12.11
N ALA A 119 -7.55 1.13 12.45
CA ALA A 119 -7.12 1.42 13.81
C ALA A 119 -6.66 0.17 14.61
N SER A 120 -6.09 -0.83 13.93
CA SER A 120 -5.66 -2.10 14.52
C SER A 120 -4.26 -2.47 14.06
N LYS A 121 -3.58 -3.30 14.87
CA LYS A 121 -2.31 -3.95 14.49
C LYS A 121 -2.54 -5.30 13.80
N THR A 122 -3.77 -5.77 13.72
CA THR A 122 -4.12 -7.02 13.05
C THR A 122 -4.01 -6.83 11.54
N VAL A 123 -3.28 -7.72 10.88
CA VAL A 123 -3.16 -7.75 9.43
C VAL A 123 -4.52 -8.10 8.82
N MET A 124 -4.93 -7.31 7.84
CA MET A 124 -6.09 -7.54 7.00
C MET A 124 -5.69 -8.23 5.70
N THR A 125 -4.57 -7.85 5.10
CA THR A 125 -4.12 -8.40 3.83
C THR A 125 -2.61 -8.54 3.80
N LEU A 126 -2.12 -9.67 3.29
CA LEU A 126 -0.74 -9.85 2.83
C LEU A 126 -0.74 -9.99 1.31
N GLU A 127 0.08 -9.20 0.65
CA GLU A 127 0.26 -9.22 -0.79
C GLU A 127 1.74 -9.36 -1.13
N ASN A 128 2.05 -10.16 -2.15
CA ASN A 128 3.42 -10.30 -2.65
C ASN A 128 3.55 -9.58 -3.99
N TYR A 129 4.60 -8.77 -4.11
CA TYR A 129 4.88 -7.97 -5.30
C TYR A 129 6.25 -8.29 -5.90
N LYS A 130 6.32 -8.19 -7.22
CA LYS A 130 7.57 -8.21 -8.00
C LYS A 130 7.51 -7.13 -9.05
N ASN A 131 8.44 -6.17 -9.00
CA ASN A 131 8.48 -5.01 -9.91
C ASN A 131 7.13 -4.27 -10.00
N GLY A 132 6.46 -4.07 -8.87
CA GLY A 132 5.19 -3.35 -8.77
C GLY A 132 3.96 -4.13 -9.23
N LYS A 133 4.09 -5.43 -9.54
CA LYS A 133 2.97 -6.31 -9.89
C LYS A 133 2.74 -7.35 -8.82
N LEU A 134 1.49 -7.62 -8.48
CA LEU A 134 1.11 -8.74 -7.62
C LEU A 134 1.58 -10.06 -8.26
N GLU A 135 2.33 -10.82 -7.49
CA GLU A 135 3.01 -12.04 -7.90
C GLU A 135 3.09 -12.99 -6.71
N GLY A 136 2.52 -14.18 -6.84
CA GLY A 136 2.44 -15.18 -5.77
C GLY A 136 1.16 -15.09 -4.94
N LEU A 137 1.23 -15.55 -3.69
CA LEU A 137 0.07 -15.67 -2.82
C LEU A 137 -0.37 -14.31 -2.26
N ARG A 138 -1.66 -14.02 -2.39
CA ARG A 138 -2.38 -12.97 -1.65
C ARG A 138 -3.25 -13.63 -0.58
N SER A 139 -3.14 -13.17 0.66
CA SER A 139 -3.91 -13.67 1.79
C SER A 139 -4.73 -12.54 2.41
N VAL A 140 -6.01 -12.79 2.69
CA VAL A 140 -6.92 -11.87 3.39
C VAL A 140 -7.34 -12.51 4.69
N TYR A 141 -7.41 -11.72 5.75
CA TYR A 141 -7.71 -12.17 7.11
C TYR A 141 -8.91 -11.44 7.69
N TYR A 142 -9.71 -12.18 8.46
CA TYR A 142 -10.71 -11.62 9.35
C TYR A 142 -10.07 -10.76 10.45
N SER A 143 -10.87 -9.93 11.12
CA SER A 143 -10.39 -9.08 12.22
C SER A 143 -9.89 -9.86 13.45
N ASP A 144 -10.29 -11.13 13.59
CA ASP A 144 -9.77 -12.07 14.58
C ASP A 144 -8.45 -12.76 14.16
N GLY A 145 -7.91 -12.40 12.99
CA GLY A 145 -6.64 -12.90 12.45
C GLY A 145 -6.74 -14.24 11.72
N LYS A 146 -7.93 -14.85 11.61
CA LYS A 146 -8.11 -16.07 10.82
C LYS A 146 -8.12 -15.77 9.33
N ILE A 147 -7.69 -16.73 8.53
CA ILE A 147 -7.72 -16.61 7.06
C ILE A 147 -9.18 -16.53 6.56
N ALA A 148 -9.41 -15.59 5.65
CA ALA A 148 -10.69 -15.35 4.97
C ALA A 148 -10.59 -15.70 3.48
N GLU A 149 -9.46 -15.39 2.84
CA GLU A 149 -9.22 -15.68 1.42
C GLU A 149 -7.73 -15.97 1.18
N GLU A 150 -7.44 -16.93 0.31
CA GLU A 150 -6.13 -17.14 -0.29
C GLU A 150 -6.28 -17.19 -1.80
N THR A 151 -5.54 -16.37 -2.54
CA THR A 151 -5.60 -16.34 -4.00
C THR A 151 -4.20 -16.18 -4.59
N ASN A 152 -3.86 -17.04 -5.56
CA ASN A 152 -2.59 -16.93 -6.28
C ASN A 152 -2.68 -15.92 -7.44
N TYR A 153 -1.64 -15.11 -7.58
CA TYR A 153 -1.49 -14.11 -8.63
C TYR A 153 -0.22 -14.37 -9.46
N ASN A 154 -0.29 -14.03 -10.73
CA ASN A 154 0.84 -13.93 -11.64
C ASN A 154 0.66 -12.66 -12.47
N ASN A 155 1.59 -11.71 -12.36
CA ASN A 155 1.55 -10.43 -13.07
C ASN A 155 0.21 -9.67 -12.94
N ASN A 156 -0.29 -9.47 -11.72
CA ASN A 156 -1.59 -8.87 -11.40
C ASN A 156 -2.84 -9.68 -11.79
N LEU A 157 -2.68 -10.86 -12.39
CA LEU A 157 -3.80 -11.71 -12.77
C LEU A 157 -3.95 -12.87 -11.78
N LYS A 158 -5.17 -13.14 -11.31
CA LYS A 158 -5.47 -14.37 -10.57
C LYS A 158 -5.11 -15.56 -11.44
N ASN A 159 -4.26 -16.43 -10.92
CA ASN A 159 -3.73 -17.58 -11.63
C ASN A 159 -3.35 -18.68 -10.65
N GLY A 160 -4.04 -19.83 -10.71
CA GLY A 160 -3.93 -20.92 -9.75
C GLY A 160 -5.16 -21.01 -8.84
N ILE A 161 -5.00 -21.71 -7.72
CA ILE A 161 -6.11 -21.96 -6.78
C ILE A 161 -6.43 -20.68 -5.99
N SER A 162 -7.73 -20.44 -5.82
CA SER A 162 -8.30 -19.48 -4.88
C SER A 162 -9.18 -20.22 -3.89
N LYS A 163 -9.09 -19.87 -2.61
CA LYS A 163 -9.88 -20.42 -1.51
C LYS A 163 -10.54 -19.32 -0.72
N ILE A 164 -11.82 -19.49 -0.41
CA ILE A 164 -12.56 -18.63 0.51
C ILE A 164 -12.90 -19.45 1.75
N TYR A 165 -12.69 -18.87 2.92
CA TYR A 165 -12.87 -19.50 4.22
C TYR A 165 -13.98 -18.79 4.99
N SER A 166 -14.79 -19.54 5.73
CA SER A 166 -15.68 -18.98 6.75
C SER A 166 -14.87 -18.52 7.98
N GLN A 167 -15.49 -17.73 8.85
CA GLN A 167 -14.88 -17.32 10.13
C GLN A 167 -14.58 -18.51 11.09
N LYS A 168 -15.16 -19.69 10.82
CA LYS A 168 -14.85 -20.94 11.53
C LYS A 168 -13.66 -21.69 10.93
N GLY A 169 -13.04 -21.18 9.87
CA GLY A 169 -11.91 -21.80 9.16
C GLY A 169 -12.33 -22.87 8.15
N ILE A 170 -13.63 -23.00 7.85
CA ILE A 170 -14.12 -23.96 6.86
C ILE A 170 -13.95 -23.37 5.46
N VAL A 171 -13.31 -24.10 4.54
CA VAL A 171 -13.24 -23.71 3.12
C VAL A 171 -14.65 -23.76 2.54
N LEU A 172 -15.19 -22.62 2.14
CA LEU A 172 -16.51 -22.49 1.50
C LEU A 172 -16.38 -22.62 -0.01
N GLU A 173 -15.32 -22.07 -0.59
CA GLU A 173 -15.10 -22.09 -2.03
C GLU A 173 -13.66 -22.46 -2.32
N GLU A 174 -13.45 -23.30 -3.33
CA GLU A 174 -12.14 -23.60 -3.89
C GLU A 174 -12.27 -23.61 -5.41
N VAL A 175 -11.65 -22.65 -6.08
CA VAL A 175 -11.79 -22.45 -7.53
C VAL A 175 -10.44 -22.21 -8.18
N TYR A 176 -10.22 -22.82 -9.34
CA TYR A 176 -9.05 -22.57 -10.14
C TYR A 176 -9.23 -21.38 -11.09
N TYR A 177 -8.29 -20.44 -11.06
CA TYR A 177 -8.19 -19.31 -11.98
C TYR A 177 -7.09 -19.50 -13.03
N SER A 178 -7.35 -19.02 -14.24
CA SER A 178 -6.35 -18.77 -15.28
C SER A 178 -6.59 -17.39 -15.83
N ASN A 179 -5.63 -16.48 -15.68
CA ASN A 179 -5.72 -15.10 -16.18
C ASN A 179 -7.03 -14.39 -15.80
N ASN A 180 -7.35 -14.31 -14.50
CA ASN A 180 -8.60 -13.73 -13.95
C ASN A 180 -9.91 -14.46 -14.28
N GLN A 181 -9.88 -15.58 -15.01
CA GLN A 181 -11.06 -16.35 -15.35
C GLN A 181 -11.10 -17.66 -14.57
N TYR A 182 -12.27 -18.06 -14.08
CA TYR A 182 -12.48 -19.43 -13.61
C TYR A 182 -12.22 -20.40 -14.76
N ASN A 183 -11.25 -21.29 -14.57
CA ASN A 183 -10.81 -22.22 -15.60
C ASN A 183 -10.19 -23.46 -14.98
N GLY A 184 -11.01 -24.44 -14.63
CA GLY A 184 -10.60 -25.65 -13.92
C GLY A 184 -11.65 -26.10 -12.93
N LEU A 185 -11.25 -26.93 -11.98
CA LEU A 185 -12.14 -27.46 -10.94
C LEU A 185 -12.65 -26.33 -10.04
N ALA A 186 -13.91 -26.45 -9.63
CA ALA A 186 -14.54 -25.62 -8.62
C ALA A 186 -15.33 -26.49 -7.64
N ILE A 187 -15.15 -26.24 -6.35
CA ILE A 187 -15.85 -26.91 -5.26
C ILE A 187 -16.46 -25.85 -4.36
N PHE A 188 -17.77 -25.94 -4.15
CA PHE A 188 -18.53 -25.10 -3.23
C PHE A 188 -19.05 -25.95 -2.09
N ARG A 189 -18.87 -25.46 -0.87
CA ARG A 189 -19.25 -26.13 0.38
C ARG A 189 -20.22 -25.25 1.17
N ASP A 190 -21.05 -25.90 1.98
CA ASP A 190 -21.93 -25.24 2.94
C ASP A 190 -21.15 -24.75 4.19
N ALA A 191 -21.85 -24.12 5.13
CA ALA A 191 -21.27 -23.60 6.36
C ALA A 191 -20.77 -24.69 7.33
N GLN A 192 -21.08 -25.96 7.07
CA GLN A 192 -20.63 -27.13 7.81
C GLN A 192 -19.46 -27.84 7.10
N GLY A 193 -19.12 -27.42 5.88
CA GLY A 193 -18.04 -27.97 5.07
C GLY A 193 -18.47 -29.12 4.15
N ASN A 194 -19.76 -29.45 4.09
CA ASN A 194 -20.23 -30.45 3.14
C ASN A 194 -20.22 -29.85 1.74
N ILE A 195 -19.81 -30.64 0.75
CA ILE A 195 -19.89 -30.21 -0.65
C ILE A 195 -21.36 -29.95 -0.98
N ALA A 196 -21.64 -28.76 -1.50
CA ALA A 196 -22.95 -28.36 -2.01
C ALA A 196 -22.98 -28.51 -3.54
N SER A 197 -21.88 -28.15 -4.22
CA SER A 197 -21.71 -28.43 -5.64
C SER A 197 -20.25 -28.51 -6.06
N THR A 198 -20.00 -29.25 -7.14
CA THR A 198 -18.67 -29.35 -7.77
C THR A 198 -18.80 -29.54 -9.27
N GLY A 199 -17.84 -29.01 -10.01
CA GLY A 199 -17.77 -29.14 -11.46
C GLY A 199 -16.57 -28.39 -12.02
N LYS A 200 -16.53 -28.26 -13.33
CA LYS A 200 -15.47 -27.54 -14.02
C LYS A 200 -16.00 -26.22 -14.58
N PHE A 201 -15.15 -25.20 -14.55
CA PHE A 201 -15.30 -24.00 -15.37
C PHE A 201 -14.33 -24.01 -16.56
N ILE A 202 -14.74 -23.46 -17.69
CA ILE A 202 -13.87 -23.04 -18.79
C ILE A 202 -14.25 -21.61 -19.14
N ASN A 203 -13.29 -20.69 -19.05
CA ASN A 203 -13.47 -19.26 -19.36
C ASN A 203 -14.72 -18.66 -18.67
N ASN A 204 -14.82 -18.83 -17.34
CA ASN A 204 -15.94 -18.42 -16.49
C ASN A 204 -17.27 -19.15 -16.70
N LYS A 205 -17.38 -20.08 -17.66
CA LYS A 205 -18.60 -20.84 -17.92
C LYS A 205 -18.52 -22.23 -17.31
N LYS A 206 -19.60 -22.68 -16.68
CA LYS A 206 -19.74 -24.05 -16.20
C LYS A 206 -19.65 -25.00 -17.40
N GLU A 207 -18.79 -26.01 -17.31
CA GLU A 207 -18.54 -26.96 -18.39
C GLU A 207 -18.65 -28.39 -17.85
N GLY A 208 -19.17 -29.31 -18.66
CA GLY A 208 -19.27 -30.73 -18.36
C GLY A 208 -20.24 -31.02 -17.22
N ILE A 209 -20.02 -32.13 -16.53
CA ILE A 209 -20.90 -32.57 -15.45
C ILE A 209 -20.72 -31.71 -14.20
N TRP A 210 -21.82 -31.13 -13.75
CA TRP A 210 -21.94 -30.48 -12.45
C TRP A 210 -22.76 -31.35 -11.52
N SER A 211 -22.18 -31.70 -10.37
CA SER A 211 -22.84 -32.46 -9.32
C SER A 211 -23.32 -31.52 -8.21
N PHE A 212 -24.52 -31.76 -7.70
CA PHE A 212 -25.13 -31.04 -6.59
C PHE A 212 -25.52 -32.00 -5.48
N PHE A 213 -25.35 -31.54 -4.24
CA PHE A 213 -25.48 -32.36 -3.05
C PHE A 213 -26.34 -31.66 -2.01
N GLU A 214 -27.13 -32.43 -1.28
CA GLU A 214 -27.88 -31.98 -0.10
C GLU A 214 -27.59 -32.96 1.04
N ASN A 215 -27.23 -32.45 2.22
CA ASN A 215 -26.87 -33.25 3.39
C ASN A 215 -25.84 -34.35 3.08
N GLY A 216 -24.85 -34.03 2.25
CA GLY A 216 -23.77 -34.95 1.83
C GLY A 216 -24.16 -35.99 0.78
N LYS A 217 -25.43 -36.05 0.34
CA LYS A 217 -25.89 -36.98 -0.71
C LYS A 217 -26.03 -36.25 -2.04
N LYS A 218 -25.54 -36.86 -3.12
CA LYS A 218 -25.71 -36.33 -4.48
C LYS A 218 -27.18 -36.38 -4.87
N VAL A 219 -27.79 -35.23 -5.11
CA VAL A 219 -29.21 -35.10 -5.46
C VAL A 219 -29.43 -34.81 -6.95
N LYS A 220 -28.42 -34.28 -7.64
CA LYS A 220 -28.56 -33.86 -9.03
C LYS A 220 -27.22 -33.87 -9.76
N GLU A 221 -27.25 -34.27 -11.03
CA GLU A 221 -26.17 -34.02 -11.99
C GLU A 221 -26.75 -33.34 -13.22
N ILE A 222 -26.02 -32.36 -13.76
CA ILE A 222 -26.40 -31.64 -14.98
C ILE A 222 -25.17 -31.55 -15.86
N ASN A 223 -25.28 -31.94 -17.12
CA ASN A 223 -24.26 -31.62 -18.11
C ASN A 223 -24.43 -30.17 -18.58
N MET A 224 -23.55 -29.29 -18.10
CA MET A 224 -23.59 -27.85 -18.39
C MET A 224 -23.01 -27.50 -19.77
N SER A 225 -22.40 -28.46 -20.48
CA SER A 225 -22.02 -28.29 -21.90
C SER A 225 -23.25 -28.30 -22.83
N PHE A 226 -24.35 -28.94 -22.39
CA PHE A 226 -25.61 -29.04 -23.12
C PHE A 226 -26.77 -28.79 -22.16
N PRO A 227 -27.01 -27.54 -21.72
CA PRO A 227 -28.12 -27.25 -20.83
C PRO A 227 -29.42 -27.67 -21.53
N GLN A 228 -30.10 -28.69 -21.00
CA GLN A 228 -31.39 -29.12 -21.54
C GLN A 228 -32.33 -27.91 -21.50
N THR A 229 -32.62 -27.33 -22.67
CA THR A 229 -33.70 -26.37 -22.82
C THR A 229 -34.97 -27.13 -22.47
N LYS A 230 -35.58 -26.81 -21.33
CA LYS A 230 -36.96 -27.23 -21.09
C LYS A 230 -37.80 -26.60 -22.18
N SER A 231 -38.19 -27.38 -23.18
CA SER A 231 -39.33 -27.04 -24.04
C SER A 231 -40.57 -27.10 -23.16
N ASN A 232 -41.21 -25.95 -22.98
CA ASN A 232 -42.57 -25.88 -22.43
C ASN A 232 -43.55 -26.54 -23.39
#